data_AF-K1XDM0-F1
#
_entry.id   AF-K1XDM0-F1
#
_cell.length_a   1.000
_cell.length_b   1.000
_cell.length_c   1.000
_cell.angle_alpha   90.00
_cell.angle_beta   90.00
_cell.angle_gamma   90.00
#
_symmetry.space_group_name_H-M   'P 1'
#
loop_
_entity.id
_entity.type
_entity.pdbx_description
1 polymer ?
#
loop_
_entity_poly.entity_id
_entity_poly.type
_entity_poly.pdbx_seq_one_letter_code
_entity_poly.pdbx_strand_id
1 'polypeptide(L)'
;MSKEILHIWGPFSIQSYGLCMAIGILVASWLFLRDKRRESIISYDQFNKVITFAIIIAIVGGRSLFLAEESESITDFLGIFKIWEGGLSSLGAILSVLIFVPIYLNSLGVNFIRFFDLAALYAPIIECIARIGCFTAGCCFGMETSLPWAVLHKEYTSLG
;
A
#
# COMPACT_ATOMS: atom_id res chain seq x y z
N MET A 1 -18.86 9.80 -3.25
CA MET A 1 -18.57 8.61 -4.08
C MET A 1 -18.57 7.39 -3.17
N SER A 2 -18.95 6.20 -3.65
CA SER A 2 -19.01 4.99 -2.82
C SER A 2 -17.60 4.50 -2.48
N LYS A 3 -17.37 4.08 -1.23
CA LYS A 3 -16.10 3.47 -0.79
C LYS A 3 -15.77 2.19 -1.58
N GLU A 4 -16.80 1.52 -2.07
CA GLU A 4 -16.75 0.24 -2.77
C GLU A 4 -16.98 0.45 -4.28
N ILE A 5 -16.08 -0.10 -5.11
CA ILE A 5 -16.14 -0.01 -6.58
C ILE A 5 -16.84 -1.25 -7.18
N LEU A 6 -16.62 -2.44 -6.59
CA LEU A 6 -17.15 -3.71 -7.07
C LEU A 6 -17.57 -4.58 -5.88
N HIS A 7 -18.86 -4.92 -5.83
CA HIS A 7 -19.41 -5.86 -4.87
C HIS A 7 -19.45 -7.25 -5.51
N ILE A 8 -18.34 -7.99 -5.40
CA ILE A 8 -18.22 -9.34 -5.95
C ILE A 8 -18.69 -10.31 -4.85
N TRP A 9 -20.01 -10.55 -4.80
CA TRP A 9 -20.67 -11.61 -4.02
C TRP A 9 -20.16 -11.83 -2.58
N GLY A 10 -20.88 -11.29 -1.59
CA GLY A 10 -20.63 -11.53 -0.16
C GLY A 10 -19.65 -10.52 0.49
N PRO A 11 -18.91 -10.89 1.56
CA PRO A 11 -18.12 -9.97 2.40
C PRO A 11 -16.85 -9.40 1.75
N PHE A 12 -16.65 -9.60 0.45
CA PHE A 12 -15.50 -9.10 -0.30
C PHE A 12 -15.84 -7.77 -0.98
N SER A 13 -15.62 -6.66 -0.28
CA SER A 13 -15.66 -5.33 -0.89
C SER A 13 -14.26 -4.87 -1.31
N ILE A 14 -14.05 -4.72 -2.61
CA ILE A 14 -12.82 -4.12 -3.12
C ILE A 14 -12.91 -2.61 -2.86
N GLN A 15 -12.14 -2.16 -1.88
CA GLN A 15 -12.01 -0.74 -1.59
C GLN A 15 -11.27 -0.03 -2.72
N SER A 16 -11.81 1.12 -3.12
CA SER A 16 -11.22 2.04 -4.11
C SER A 16 -9.74 2.36 -3.83
N TYR A 17 -9.39 2.51 -2.55
CA TYR A 17 -8.01 2.72 -2.11
C TYR A 17 -7.08 1.57 -2.47
N GLY A 18 -7.42 0.32 -2.09
CA GLY A 18 -6.58 -0.85 -2.35
C GLY A 18 -6.35 -1.08 -3.85
N LEU A 19 -7.37 -0.82 -4.68
CA LEU A 19 -7.24 -0.89 -6.13
C LEU A 19 -6.27 0.16 -6.67
N CYS A 20 -6.42 1.42 -6.27
CA CYS A 20 -5.52 2.50 -6.70
C CYS A 20 -4.08 2.24 -6.23
N MET A 21 -3.91 1.71 -5.02
CA MET A 21 -2.62 1.32 -4.46
C MET A 21 -1.96 0.22 -5.30
N ALA A 22 -2.71 -0.83 -5.68
CA ALA A 22 -2.22 -1.87 -6.58
C ALA A 22 -1.82 -1.31 -7.96
N ILE A 23 -2.63 -0.41 -8.53
CA ILE A 23 -2.31 0.28 -9.79
C ILE A 23 -1.04 1.12 -9.65
N GLY A 24 -0.87 1.82 -8.53
CA GLY A 24 0.33 2.59 -8.22
C GLY A 24 1.59 1.73 -8.24
N ILE A 25 1.57 0.58 -7.56
CA ILE A 25 2.69 -0.38 -7.56
C ILE A 25 2.97 -0.88 -8.97
N LEU A 26 1.94 -1.22 -9.74
CA LEU A 26 2.10 -1.73 -11.11
C LEU A 26 2.75 -0.67 -12.03
N VAL A 27 2.26 0.57 -11.99
CA VAL A 27 2.79 1.68 -12.79
C VAL A 27 4.24 1.99 -12.37
N ALA A 28 4.51 2.10 -11.08
CA ALA A 28 5.85 2.36 -10.57
C ALA A 28 6.83 1.23 -10.93
N SER A 29 6.41 -0.04 -10.80
CA SER A 29 7.21 -1.21 -11.19
C SER A 29 7.48 -1.24 -12.68
N TRP A 30 6.48 -0.93 -13.51
CA TRP A 30 6.62 -0.87 -14.95
C TRP A 30 7.59 0.23 -15.39
N LEU A 31 7.53 1.41 -14.77
CA LEU A 31 8.47 2.49 -15.02
C LEU A 31 9.88 2.16 -14.53
N PHE A 32 10.01 1.57 -13.33
CA PHE A 32 11.28 1.10 -12.80
C PHE A 32 11.95 0.12 -13.75
N LEU A 33 11.19 -0.86 -14.27
CA LEU A 33 11.69 -1.87 -15.22
C LEU A 33 12.15 -1.30 -16.56
N ARG A 34 11.67 -0.12 -16.95
CA ARG A 34 12.09 0.62 -18.15
C ARG A 34 13.29 1.54 -17.91
N ASP A 35 13.69 1.77 -16.65
CA ASP A 35 14.87 2.57 -16.34
C ASP A 35 16.15 1.79 -16.65
N LYS A 36 16.95 2.30 -17.59
CA LYS A 36 18.23 1.71 -17.97
C LYS A 36 19.24 1.68 -16.81
N ARG A 37 19.15 2.62 -15.85
CA ARG A 37 20.03 2.65 -14.67
C ARG A 37 19.90 1.38 -13.84
N ARG A 38 18.72 0.74 -13.85
CA ARG A 38 18.47 -0.49 -13.09
C ARG A 38 19.36 -1.64 -13.54
N GLU A 39 19.76 -1.71 -14.81
CA GLU A 39 20.48 -2.85 -15.38
C GLU A 39 21.83 -3.06 -14.70
N SER A 40 22.42 -1.98 -14.18
CA SER A 40 23.65 -2.00 -13.38
C SER A 40 23.46 -2.42 -11.91
N ILE A 41 22.21 -2.56 -11.45
CA ILE A 41 21.84 -2.77 -10.05
C ILE A 41 21.17 -4.14 -9.87
N ILE A 42 20.14 -4.43 -10.67
CA ILE A 42 19.27 -5.58 -10.49
C ILE A 42 18.76 -6.14 -11.81
N SER A 43 18.80 -7.46 -11.97
CA SER A 43 18.22 -8.15 -13.12
C SER A 43 16.69 -8.15 -13.07
N TYR A 44 16.04 -8.43 -14.21
CA TYR A 44 14.58 -8.54 -14.30
C TYR A 44 14.02 -9.62 -13.35
N ASP A 45 14.65 -10.80 -13.32
CA ASP A 45 14.21 -11.91 -12.47
C ASP A 45 14.38 -11.59 -10.98
N GLN A 46 15.52 -11.00 -10.59
CA GLN A 46 15.73 -10.54 -9.22
C GLN A 46 14.70 -9.47 -8.82
N PHE A 47 14.39 -8.51 -9.70
CA PHE A 47 13.38 -7.50 -9.42
C PHE A 47 12.00 -8.12 -9.14
N ASN A 48 11.55 -9.07 -9.97
CA ASN A 48 10.28 -9.76 -9.77
C ASN A 48 10.23 -10.54 -8.45
N LYS A 49 11.35 -11.18 -8.07
CA LYS A 49 11.47 -11.85 -6.77
C LYS A 49 11.37 -10.85 -5.61
N VAL A 50 12.09 -9.74 -5.71
CA VAL A 50 12.12 -8.69 -4.68
C VAL A 50 10.76 -8.01 -4.53
N ILE A 51 10.09 -7.62 -5.61
CA ILE A 51 8.78 -6.95 -5.53
C ILE A 51 7.71 -7.89 -4.96
N THR A 52 7.72 -9.16 -5.38
CA THR A 52 6.80 -10.17 -4.85
C THR A 52 7.04 -10.39 -3.36
N PHE A 53 8.30 -10.53 -2.95
CA PHE A 53 8.69 -10.65 -1.55
C PHE A 53 8.28 -9.42 -0.74
N ALA A 54 8.50 -8.20 -1.27
CA ALA A 54 8.14 -6.95 -0.62
C ALA A 54 6.63 -6.84 -0.38
N ILE A 55 5.79 -7.24 -1.35
CA ILE A 55 4.33 -7.25 -1.21
C ILE A 55 3.90 -8.21 -0.09
N ILE A 56 4.46 -9.42 -0.06
CA ILE A 56 4.14 -10.42 0.96
C ILE A 56 4.54 -9.91 2.36
N ILE A 57 5.76 -9.40 2.50
CA ILE A 57 6.25 -8.84 3.77
C ILE A 57 5.44 -7.62 4.20
N ALA A 58 5.03 -6.75 3.27
CA ALA A 58 4.19 -5.59 3.58
C ALA A 58 2.84 -6.03 4.16
N ILE A 59 2.20 -7.04 3.56
CA ILE A 59 0.92 -7.57 4.03
C ILE A 59 1.07 -8.21 5.41
N VAL A 60 2.07 -9.08 5.57
CA VAL A 60 2.33 -9.76 6.85
C VAL A 60 2.65 -8.74 7.94
N GLY A 61 3.55 -7.80 7.65
CA GLY A 61 3.99 -6.75 8.57
C GLY A 61 2.89 -5.79 8.98
N GLY A 62 2.10 -5.32 8.00
CA GLY A 62 0.96 -4.45 8.26
C GLY A 62 -0.10 -5.14 9.11
N ARG A 63 -0.29 -6.46 8.92
CA ARG A 63 -1.19 -7.25 9.77
C ARG A 63 -0.61 -7.43 11.17
N SER A 64 0.65 -7.83 11.30
CA SER A 64 1.29 -8.03 12.60
C SER A 64 1.25 -6.79 13.49
N LEU A 65 1.51 -5.60 12.93
CA LEU A 65 1.43 -4.36 13.71
C LEU A 65 -0.01 -3.99 14.04
N PHE A 66 -0.94 -4.14 13.10
CA PHE A 66 -2.37 -3.91 13.37
C PHE A 66 -2.89 -4.78 14.51
N LEU A 67 -2.48 -6.06 14.56
CA LEU A 67 -2.84 -6.97 15.64
C LEU A 67 -2.23 -6.57 16.99
N ALA A 68 -1.07 -5.91 16.98
CA ALA A 68 -0.44 -5.40 18.20
C ALA A 68 -1.16 -4.14 18.70
N GLU A 69 -1.55 -3.24 17.80
CA GLU A 69 -2.33 -2.03 18.09
C GLU A 69 -3.72 -2.38 18.63
N GLU A 70 -4.41 -3.33 17.99
CA GLU A 70 -5.77 -3.73 18.32
C GLU A 70 -5.84 -5.00 19.20
N SER A 71 -4.75 -5.29 19.92
CA SER A 71 -4.57 -6.55 20.66
C SER A 71 -5.64 -6.83 21.71
N GLU A 72 -6.32 -5.80 22.23
CA GLU A 72 -7.42 -5.93 23.18
C GLU A 72 -8.77 -6.29 22.53
N SER A 73 -8.96 -6.04 21.22
CA SER A 73 -10.22 -6.32 20.51
C SER A 73 -10.28 -7.72 19.89
N ILE A 74 -9.18 -8.48 19.89
CA ILE A 74 -9.09 -9.76 19.19
C ILE A 74 -9.41 -10.90 20.16
N THR A 75 -10.67 -11.29 20.20
CA THR A 75 -11.17 -12.35 21.08
C THR A 75 -11.04 -13.76 20.48
N ASP A 76 -10.70 -13.88 19.19
CA ASP A 76 -10.66 -15.17 18.47
C ASP A 76 -9.39 -15.33 17.61
N PHE A 77 -8.73 -16.49 17.73
CA PHE A 77 -7.46 -16.81 17.05
C PHE A 77 -7.59 -16.83 15.52
N LEU A 78 -8.78 -17.16 15.01
CA LEU A 78 -9.09 -17.13 13.58
C LEU A 78 -9.20 -15.70 13.02
N GLY A 79 -9.45 -14.70 13.86
CA GLY A 79 -9.48 -13.28 13.49
C GLY A 79 -8.13 -12.74 13.01
N ILE A 80 -7.03 -13.37 13.43
CA ILE A 80 -5.65 -13.01 13.06
C ILE A 80 -5.43 -13.06 11.53
N PHE A 81 -6.03 -14.04 10.86
CA PHE A 81 -5.84 -14.30 9.42
C PHE A 81 -6.83 -13.59 8.51
N LYS A 82 -7.84 -12.91 9.06
CA LYS A 82 -8.88 -12.24 8.29
C LYS A 82 -8.41 -10.93 7.68
N ILE A 83 -7.47 -11.02 6.74
CA ILE A 83 -6.96 -9.88 5.95
C ILE A 83 -8.05 -9.26 5.05
N TRP A 84 -9.13 -9.99 4.77
CA TRP A 84 -10.24 -9.56 3.92
C TRP A 84 -11.28 -8.70 4.65
N GLU A 85 -11.30 -8.70 6.00
CA GLU A 85 -12.18 -7.82 6.78
C GLU A 85 -11.57 -6.41 6.98
N GLY A 86 -10.38 -6.17 6.42
CA GLY A 86 -9.59 -4.94 6.63
C GLY A 86 -8.57 -5.08 7.75
N GLY A 87 -8.02 -3.95 8.22
CA GLY A 87 -7.06 -3.93 9.33
C GLY A 87 -5.62 -4.28 8.92
N LEU A 88 -5.04 -3.45 8.06
CA LEU A 88 -3.58 -3.40 7.85
C LEU A 88 -3.05 -2.04 8.27
N SER A 89 -2.09 -2.04 9.18
CA SER A 89 -1.39 -0.83 9.58
C SER A 89 -0.37 -0.45 8.50
N SER A 90 -0.49 0.75 7.94
CA SER A 90 0.43 1.27 6.92
C SER A 90 1.87 1.35 7.45
N LEU A 91 2.02 1.73 8.73
CA LEU A 91 3.31 1.83 9.39
C LEU A 91 3.98 0.45 9.55
N GLY A 92 3.19 -0.58 9.86
CA GLY A 92 3.67 -1.97 9.95
C GLY A 92 4.14 -2.52 8.61
N ALA A 93 3.43 -2.19 7.53
CA ALA A 93 3.83 -2.55 6.18
C ALA A 93 5.16 -1.90 5.79
N ILE A 94 5.30 -0.58 6.03
CA ILE A 94 6.51 0.18 5.70
C ILE A 94 7.72 -0.33 6.50
N LEU A 95 7.58 -0.48 7.83
CA LEU A 95 8.68 -0.97 8.68
C LEU A 95 9.18 -2.35 8.25
N SER A 96 8.25 -3.25 7.95
CA SER A 96 8.60 -4.62 7.58
C SER A 96 9.34 -4.65 6.23
N VAL A 97 8.89 -3.86 5.26
CA VAL A 97 9.60 -3.72 3.98
C VAL A 97 11.00 -3.13 4.18
N LEU A 98 11.12 -2.07 4.98
CA LEU A 98 12.41 -1.42 5.27
C LEU A 98 13.40 -2.34 5.99
N ILE A 99 12.93 -3.31 6.78
CA ILE A 99 13.80 -4.25 7.49
C ILE A 99 14.16 -5.45 6.60
N PHE A 100 13.17 -6.12 6.01
CA PHE A 100 13.40 -7.41 5.36
C PHE A 100 13.85 -7.31 3.90
N VAL A 101 13.45 -6.27 3.15
CA VAL A 101 13.85 -6.12 1.74
C VAL A 101 15.36 -5.88 1.59
N PRO A 102 16.04 -5.02 2.38
CA PRO A 102 17.50 -4.91 2.31
C PRO A 102 18.21 -6.23 2.59
N ILE A 103 17.73 -7.02 3.56
CA ILE A 103 18.28 -8.33 3.90
C ILE A 103 18.16 -9.27 2.70
N TYR A 104 16.98 -9.30 2.07
CA TYR A 104 16.74 -10.15 0.90
C TYR A 104 17.58 -9.71 -0.31
N LEU A 105 17.70 -8.40 -0.57
CA LEU A 105 18.56 -7.86 -1.62
C LEU A 105 20.03 -8.25 -1.43
N ASN A 106 20.53 -8.16 -0.19
CA ASN A 106 21.88 -8.60 0.14
C ASN A 106 22.07 -10.10 -0.12
N SER A 107 21.07 -10.94 0.18
CA SER A 107 21.12 -12.38 -0.12
C SER A 107 21.20 -12.69 -1.63
N LEU A 108 20.72 -11.76 -2.47
CA LEU A 108 20.79 -11.85 -3.93
C LEU A 108 22.06 -11.20 -4.52
N GLY A 109 22.97 -10.70 -3.67
CA GLY A 109 24.17 -9.97 -4.11
C GLY A 109 23.88 -8.59 -4.69
N VAL A 110 22.69 -8.03 -4.46
CA VAL A 110 22.29 -6.72 -4.96
C VAL A 110 22.61 -5.64 -3.93
N ASN A 111 23.23 -4.54 -4.36
CA ASN A 111 23.48 -3.39 -3.48
C ASN A 111 22.15 -2.70 -3.14
N PHE A 112 21.65 -2.92 -1.93
CA PHE A 112 20.37 -2.38 -1.50
C PHE A 112 20.33 -0.85 -1.50
N ILE A 113 21.44 -0.16 -1.19
CA ILE A 113 21.49 1.31 -1.18
C ILE A 113 21.21 1.86 -2.58
N ARG A 114 21.88 1.32 -3.61
CA ARG A 114 21.64 1.71 -5.01
C ARG A 114 20.23 1.37 -5.46
N PHE A 115 19.71 0.22 -5.02
CA PHE A 115 18.34 -0.16 -5.32
C PHE A 115 17.32 0.82 -4.73
N PHE A 116 17.45 1.16 -3.43
CA PHE A 116 16.55 2.10 -2.77
C PHE A 116 16.68 3.52 -3.30
N ASP A 117 17.89 3.97 -3.65
CA ASP A 117 18.11 5.29 -4.26
C ASP A 117 17.34 5.40 -5.60
N LEU A 118 17.42 4.36 -6.44
CA LEU A 118 16.65 4.32 -7.67
C LEU A 118 15.15 4.17 -7.40
N ALA A 119 14.75 3.31 -6.47
CA ALA A 119 13.35 3.07 -6.13
C ALA A 119 12.68 4.31 -5.53
N ALA A 120 13.43 5.14 -4.79
CA ALA A 120 12.94 6.39 -4.21
C ALA A 120 12.46 7.39 -5.28
N LEU A 121 13.00 7.32 -6.51
CA LEU A 121 12.50 8.12 -7.63
C LEU A 121 11.09 7.71 -8.06
N TYR A 122 10.74 6.44 -7.91
CA TYR A 122 9.46 5.88 -8.35
C TYR A 122 8.42 5.75 -7.23
N ALA A 123 8.86 5.72 -5.97
CA ALA A 123 7.97 5.65 -4.81
C ALA A 123 6.88 6.75 -4.77
N PRO A 124 7.15 8.03 -5.14
CA PRO A 124 6.11 9.07 -5.15
C PRO A 124 4.93 8.77 -6.09
N ILE A 125 5.15 8.04 -7.18
CA ILE A 125 4.09 7.69 -8.14
C ILE A 125 3.04 6.80 -7.47
N ILE A 126 3.50 5.91 -6.61
CA ILE A 126 2.63 5.02 -5.82
C ILE A 126 1.67 5.85 -4.97
N GLU A 127 2.23 6.79 -4.19
CA GLU A 127 1.46 7.69 -3.31
C GLU A 127 0.54 8.63 -4.08
N CYS A 128 0.98 9.18 -5.22
CA CYS A 128 0.13 10.02 -6.06
C CYS A 128 -1.14 9.28 -6.51
N ILE A 129 -1.01 8.04 -6.96
CA ILE A 129 -2.16 7.23 -7.40
C ILE A 129 -3.00 6.79 -6.19
N ALA A 130 -2.36 6.40 -5.08
CA ALA A 130 -3.05 6.05 -3.85
C ALA A 130 -3.91 7.21 -3.30
N ARG A 131 -3.44 8.46 -3.40
CA ARG A 131 -4.16 9.67 -2.99
C ARG A 131 -5.44 9.91 -3.78
N ILE A 132 -5.46 9.57 -5.07
CA ILE A 132 -6.69 9.58 -5.87
C ILE A 132 -7.67 8.55 -5.30
N GLY A 133 -7.18 7.36 -4.94
CA GLY A 133 -7.95 6.35 -4.21
C GLY A 133 -8.55 6.89 -2.91
N CYS A 134 -7.73 7.52 -2.05
CA CYS A 134 -8.20 8.13 -0.80
C CYS A 134 -9.28 9.20 -1.03
N PHE A 135 -9.10 10.05 -2.05
CA PHE A 135 -10.09 11.08 -2.39
C PHE A 135 -11.44 10.47 -2.80
N THR A 136 -11.42 9.41 -3.61
CA THR A 136 -12.65 8.70 -4.01
C THR A 136 -13.30 7.94 -2.84
N ALA A 137 -12.50 7.38 -1.94
CA ALA A 137 -12.94 6.68 -0.74
C ALA A 137 -13.47 7.64 0.35
N GLY A 138 -13.03 8.89 0.35
CA GLY A 138 -13.43 9.88 1.34
C GLY A 138 -12.80 9.72 2.70
N CYS A 139 -11.67 9.01 2.82
CA CYS A 139 -11.04 8.70 4.10
C CYS A 139 -10.03 9.74 4.61
N CYS A 140 -9.56 10.64 3.74
CA CYS A 140 -8.50 11.61 4.09
C CYS A 140 -8.85 13.01 3.53
N PHE A 141 -9.95 13.59 3.98
CA PHE A 141 -10.32 14.96 3.64
C PHE A 141 -9.57 16.00 4.49
N GLY A 142 -9.41 17.20 3.94
CA GLY A 142 -8.78 18.32 4.62
C GLY A 142 -9.72 19.04 5.60
N MET A 143 -9.35 20.25 5.98
CA MET A 143 -10.19 21.10 6.83
C MET A 143 -11.41 21.61 6.07
N GLU A 144 -12.48 21.90 6.81
CA GLU A 144 -13.67 22.57 6.29
C GLU A 144 -13.28 23.90 5.62
N THR A 145 -13.89 24.17 4.47
CA THR A 145 -13.64 25.41 3.73
C THR A 145 -14.84 25.82 2.90
N SER A 146 -15.03 27.13 2.76
CA SER A 146 -16.08 27.76 1.95
C SER A 146 -15.62 28.14 0.54
N LEU A 147 -14.43 27.68 0.14
CA LEU A 147 -13.85 27.96 -1.17
C LEU A 147 -14.61 27.24 -2.31
N PRO A 148 -14.61 27.77 -3.55
CA PRO A 148 -15.43 27.26 -4.64
C PRO A 148 -15.03 25.86 -5.15
N TRP A 149 -13.85 25.36 -4.75
CA TRP A 149 -13.37 24.00 -5.03
C TRP A 149 -13.55 23.04 -3.84
N ALA A 150 -14.34 23.41 -2.83
CA ALA A 150 -14.68 22.51 -1.74
C ALA A 150 -15.44 21.29 -2.28
N VAL A 151 -15.11 20.12 -1.75
CA VAL A 151 -15.75 18.85 -2.12
C VAL A 151 -16.52 18.32 -0.91
N LEU A 152 -17.82 18.08 -1.10
CA LEU A 152 -18.70 17.53 -0.07
C LEU A 152 -18.60 15.99 -0.07
N HIS A 153 -18.11 15.44 1.04
CA HIS A 153 -18.07 13.99 1.27
C HIS A 153 -19.27 13.54 2.12
N LYS A 154 -19.94 12.47 1.68
CA LYS A 154 -21.18 11.94 2.31
C LYS A 154 -21.03 11.54 3.79
N GLU A 155 -19.83 11.16 4.23
CA GLU A 155 -19.58 10.80 5.64
C GLU A 155 -19.69 12.00 6.60
N TYR A 156 -19.49 13.21 6.11
CA TYR A 156 -19.68 14.43 6.90
C TYR A 156 -21.16 14.80 7.06
N THR A 157 -22.03 14.32 6.17
CA THR A 157 -23.47 14.64 6.19
C THR A 157 -24.25 13.84 7.23
N SER A 158 -23.66 12.78 7.82
CA SER A 158 -24.27 11.99 8.90
C SER A 158 -23.91 12.48 10.31
N LEU A 159 -23.06 13.49 10.44
CA LEU A 159 -22.63 14.09 11.71
C LEU A 159 -23.21 15.50 11.94
N GLY A 160 -24.10 15.98 11.06
CA GLY A 160 -24.75 17.29 11.13
C GLY A 160 -26.27 17.19 11.10
#